data_AF-A0A3D8T4Z8-F1
#
_entry.id   AF-A0A3D8T4Z8-F1
#
_cell.length_a   1.000
_cell.length_b   1.000
_cell.length_c   1.000
_cell.angle_alpha   90.00
_cell.angle_beta   90.00
_cell.angle_gamma   90.00
#
_symmetry.space_group_name_H-M   'P 1'
#
loop_
_entity.id
_entity.type
_entity.pdbx_description
1 polymer ?
#
loop_
_entity_poly.entity_id
_entity_poly.type
_entity_poly.pdbx_seq_one_letter_code
_entity_poly.pdbx_strand_id
1 'polypeptide(L)'
;MKVGIAGITGKFARRLLTHLLEPSNPTLTIKGYCRDPSKLPDFLRSSPQLELIQGDAFNTELIASFVKDCDVVVCCYLGDDKLMLDGQKLLIDACEAANVPRYVASDWALDYTKLELGQLFVKDPMLHIKAYLETKKVVKGVHILVGGFMEPIFSPFFGIVDAQANAFKYWGEGDEVLEGTTYSDAARYTASVVLDPEATGLLKFLGGRTTIKELAKSYEKVYGVPVTLEKRGSLDDLYKTMHELRAKEPQNIYSYMSMFFYYYWANGQTVLGPELDNARYPDVKPVDWEGFMSLWSREQLGTAFFSLGQIGLNLILEWPFALYNLNN
;
A
#
# COMPACT_ATOMS: atom_id res chain seq x y z
N MET A 1 -2.00 -24.20 -7.76
CA MET A 1 -1.43 -22.88 -8.15
C MET A 1 -0.27 -22.56 -7.22
N LYS A 2 0.80 -21.96 -7.73
CA LYS A 2 1.99 -21.54 -6.96
C LYS A 2 2.19 -20.03 -7.05
N VAL A 3 2.14 -19.37 -5.90
CA VAL A 3 2.30 -17.92 -5.78
C VAL A 3 3.65 -17.60 -5.15
N GLY A 4 4.48 -16.82 -5.82
CA GLY A 4 5.69 -16.24 -5.23
C GLY A 4 5.38 -14.89 -4.59
N ILE A 5 5.84 -14.65 -3.36
CA ILE A 5 5.75 -13.34 -2.69
C ILE A 5 7.15 -12.87 -2.31
N ALA A 6 7.68 -11.88 -3.02
CA ALA A 6 8.94 -11.22 -2.69
C ALA A 6 8.73 -10.13 -1.66
N GLY A 7 9.58 -10.06 -0.63
CA GLY A 7 9.37 -9.17 0.51
C GLY A 7 8.27 -9.66 1.46
N ILE A 8 8.10 -10.99 1.62
CA ILE A 8 6.99 -11.61 2.35
C ILE A 8 6.83 -11.14 3.80
N THR A 9 7.90 -10.61 4.41
CA THR A 9 7.89 -10.08 5.77
C THR A 9 7.41 -8.63 5.89
N GLY A 10 7.11 -7.95 4.78
CA GLY A 10 6.56 -6.59 4.78
C GLY A 10 5.14 -6.52 5.32
N LYS A 11 4.72 -5.35 5.82
CA LYS A 11 3.37 -5.15 6.41
C LYS A 11 2.25 -5.57 5.44
N PHE A 12 2.33 -5.14 4.18
CA PHE A 12 1.36 -5.49 3.15
C PHE A 12 1.39 -7.00 2.84
N ALA A 13 2.59 -7.54 2.61
CA ALA A 13 2.79 -8.93 2.26
C ALA A 13 2.23 -9.90 3.30
N ARG A 14 2.36 -9.59 4.59
CA ARG A 14 1.77 -10.40 5.67
C ARG A 14 0.24 -10.46 5.58
N ARG A 15 -0.41 -9.34 5.27
CA ARG A 15 -1.88 -9.28 5.10
C ARG A 15 -2.32 -10.05 3.86
N LEU A 16 -1.60 -9.88 2.75
CA LEU A 16 -1.82 -10.67 1.54
C LEU A 16 -1.69 -12.17 1.83
N LEU A 17 -0.62 -12.56 2.52
CA LEU A 17 -0.37 -13.94 2.91
C LEU A 17 -1.48 -14.49 3.81
N THR A 18 -1.97 -13.70 4.78
CA THR A 18 -3.12 -14.10 5.61
C THR A 18 -4.34 -14.43 4.76
N HIS A 19 -4.71 -13.58 3.80
CA HIS A 19 -5.87 -13.82 2.94
C HIS A 19 -5.66 -14.97 1.95
N LEU A 20 -4.45 -15.17 1.44
CA LEU A 20 -4.12 -16.30 0.56
C LEU A 20 -4.16 -17.65 1.31
N LEU A 21 -3.80 -17.66 2.60
CA LEU A 21 -3.80 -18.86 3.44
C LEU A 21 -5.15 -19.17 4.08
N GLU A 22 -6.20 -18.40 3.77
CA GLU A 22 -7.55 -18.75 4.25
C GLU A 22 -7.94 -20.14 3.71
N PRO A 23 -8.69 -20.98 4.49
CA PRO A 23 -8.85 -22.42 4.23
C PRO A 23 -9.55 -22.82 2.92
N SER A 24 -9.87 -21.87 2.05
CA SER A 24 -10.67 -22.05 0.84
C SER A 24 -9.90 -22.66 -0.35
N ASN A 25 -8.57 -22.76 -0.30
CA ASN A 25 -7.78 -23.34 -1.40
C ASN A 25 -6.65 -24.27 -0.96
N PRO A 26 -6.92 -25.58 -0.78
CA PRO A 26 -5.91 -26.56 -0.36
C PRO A 26 -4.85 -26.85 -1.43
N THR A 27 -5.07 -26.42 -2.68
CA THR A 27 -4.14 -26.62 -3.81
C THR A 27 -3.20 -25.44 -4.04
N LEU A 28 -3.34 -24.38 -3.24
CA LEU A 28 -2.46 -23.24 -3.26
C LEU A 28 -1.16 -23.57 -2.53
N THR A 29 -0.04 -23.26 -3.17
CA THR A 29 1.29 -23.28 -2.56
C THR A 29 1.90 -21.89 -2.68
N ILE A 30 2.64 -21.46 -1.67
CA ILE A 30 3.21 -20.13 -1.60
C ILE A 30 4.72 -20.26 -1.40
N LYS A 31 5.50 -19.58 -2.23
CA LYS A 31 6.92 -19.33 -1.99
C LYS A 31 7.07 -17.94 -1.42
N GLY A 32 7.75 -17.79 -0.29
CA GLY A 32 8.07 -16.51 0.32
C GLY A 32 9.56 -16.19 0.22
N TYR A 33 9.89 -15.01 -0.32
CA TYR A 33 11.27 -14.56 -0.42
C TYR A 33 11.54 -13.35 0.47
N CYS A 34 12.54 -13.44 1.35
CA CYS A 34 12.92 -12.32 2.22
C CYS A 34 14.33 -12.45 2.79
N ARG A 35 14.86 -11.34 3.31
CA ARG A 35 16.19 -11.30 3.97
C ARG A 35 16.22 -12.01 5.32
N ASP A 36 15.12 -11.96 6.05
CA ASP A 36 15.05 -12.41 7.44
C ASP A 36 13.67 -13.03 7.72
N PRO A 37 13.55 -14.36 7.56
CA PRO A 37 12.30 -15.10 7.80
C PRO A 37 11.83 -15.04 9.26
N SER A 38 12.69 -14.68 10.22
CA SER A 38 12.32 -14.57 11.63
C SER A 38 11.32 -13.44 11.90
N LYS A 39 11.24 -12.46 10.99
CA LYS A 39 10.29 -11.35 11.07
C LYS A 39 8.86 -11.74 10.68
N LEU A 40 8.65 -12.92 10.11
CA LEU A 40 7.31 -13.41 9.79
C LEU A 40 6.66 -13.98 11.07
N PRO A 41 5.42 -13.60 11.42
CA PRO A 41 4.71 -14.18 12.55
C PRO A 41 4.62 -15.71 12.48
N ASP A 42 4.73 -16.37 13.64
CA ASP A 42 4.80 -17.84 13.72
C ASP A 42 3.64 -18.55 13.04
N PHE A 43 2.41 -18.07 13.23
CA PHE A 43 1.22 -18.70 12.65
C PHE A 43 1.20 -18.66 11.11
N LEU A 44 1.87 -17.68 10.48
CA LEU A 44 2.05 -17.64 9.02
C LEU A 44 3.23 -18.53 8.61
N ARG A 45 4.34 -18.42 9.34
CA ARG A 45 5.57 -19.18 9.09
C ARG A 45 5.38 -20.69 9.21
N SER A 46 4.48 -21.14 10.09
CA SER A 46 4.18 -22.56 10.30
C SER A 46 3.17 -23.15 9.32
N SER A 47 2.69 -22.36 8.34
CA SER A 47 1.72 -22.85 7.37
C SER A 47 2.34 -23.97 6.50
N PRO A 48 1.66 -25.12 6.34
CA PRO A 48 2.16 -26.20 5.48
C PRO A 48 2.15 -25.83 4.00
N GLN A 49 1.44 -24.77 3.61
CA GLN A 49 1.37 -24.28 2.23
C GLN A 49 2.50 -23.29 1.89
N LEU A 50 3.34 -22.92 2.87
CA LEU A 50 4.37 -21.90 2.72
C LEU A 50 5.78 -22.52 2.71
N GLU A 51 6.50 -22.28 1.62
CA GLU A 51 7.94 -22.50 1.49
C GLU A 51 8.67 -21.15 1.64
N LEU A 52 9.69 -21.07 2.50
CA LEU A 52 10.47 -19.84 2.71
C LEU A 52 11.87 -19.97 2.11
N ILE A 53 12.25 -18.97 1.32
CA ILE A 53 13.57 -18.84 0.71
C ILE A 53 14.20 -17.55 1.26
N GLN A 54 15.33 -17.71 1.96
CA GLN A 54 16.05 -16.59 2.54
C GLN A 54 17.09 -16.04 1.56
N GLY A 55 16.97 -14.77 1.19
CA GLY A 55 17.92 -14.08 0.31
C GLY A 55 17.65 -12.58 0.20
N ASP A 56 18.62 -11.84 -0.35
CA ASP A 56 18.49 -10.40 -0.61
C ASP A 56 18.00 -10.10 -2.05
N ALA A 57 17.52 -8.88 -2.28
CA ALA A 57 16.90 -8.48 -3.55
C ALA A 57 17.85 -8.45 -4.77
N PHE A 58 19.15 -8.67 -4.57
CA PHE A 58 20.17 -8.64 -5.62
C PHE A 58 20.88 -10.00 -5.77
N ASN A 59 20.48 -11.03 -5.01
CA ASN A 59 20.97 -12.39 -5.17
C ASN A 59 20.22 -13.10 -6.32
N THR A 60 20.80 -13.04 -7.52
CA THR A 60 20.18 -13.55 -8.75
C THR A 60 19.91 -15.06 -8.74
N GLU A 61 20.77 -15.85 -8.10
CA GLU A 61 20.62 -17.31 -7.99
C GLU A 61 19.42 -17.70 -7.11
N LEU A 62 19.28 -17.03 -5.96
CA LEU A 62 18.15 -17.26 -5.06
C LEU A 62 16.85 -16.70 -5.62
N ILE A 63 16.91 -15.57 -6.34
CA ILE A 63 15.76 -15.03 -7.09
C ILE A 63 15.29 -16.05 -8.14
N ALA A 64 16.19 -16.63 -8.93
CA ALA A 64 15.84 -17.64 -9.92
C ALA A 64 15.17 -18.88 -9.28
N SER A 65 15.71 -19.34 -8.15
CA SER A 65 15.13 -20.46 -7.38
C SER A 65 13.74 -20.13 -6.82
N PHE A 66 13.56 -18.89 -6.38
CA PHE A 66 12.29 -18.37 -5.86
C PHE A 66 11.20 -18.31 -6.93
N VAL A 67 11.48 -17.74 -8.10
CA VAL A 67 10.46 -17.57 -9.15
C VAL A 67 10.13 -18.88 -9.89
N LYS A 68 11.02 -19.89 -9.81
CA LYS A 68 10.87 -21.15 -10.51
C LYS A 68 9.53 -21.83 -10.22
N ASP A 69 8.85 -22.24 -11.29
CA ASP A 69 7.55 -22.93 -11.29
C ASP A 69 6.40 -22.13 -10.64
N CYS A 70 6.55 -20.82 -10.46
CA CYS A 70 5.46 -19.94 -9.99
C CYS A 70 4.50 -19.63 -11.13
N ASP A 71 3.20 -19.61 -10.83
CA ASP A 71 2.14 -19.16 -11.73
C ASP A 71 1.99 -17.63 -11.70
N VAL A 72 2.42 -16.99 -10.61
CA VAL A 72 2.44 -15.53 -10.44
C VAL A 72 3.44 -15.16 -9.37
N VAL A 73 4.15 -14.04 -9.57
CA VAL A 73 5.04 -13.46 -8.57
C VAL A 73 4.54 -12.09 -8.16
N VAL A 74 4.39 -11.86 -6.86
CA VAL A 74 3.99 -10.58 -6.26
C VAL A 74 5.20 -9.93 -5.61
N CYS A 75 5.49 -8.71 -6.01
CA CYS A 75 6.54 -7.92 -5.39
C CYS A 75 5.97 -7.02 -4.30
N CYS A 76 6.35 -7.28 -3.06
CA CYS A 76 6.02 -6.43 -1.90
C CYS A 76 7.25 -5.67 -1.39
N TYR A 77 8.19 -5.33 -2.28
CA TYR A 77 9.34 -4.50 -1.91
C TYR A 77 8.89 -3.08 -1.56
N LEU A 78 9.52 -2.53 -0.53
CA LEU A 78 9.37 -1.15 -0.12
C LEU A 78 10.73 -0.67 0.38
N GLY A 79 11.29 0.34 -0.26
CA GLY A 79 12.59 0.90 0.08
C GLY A 79 12.98 2.04 -0.84
N ASP A 80 14.29 2.25 -1.01
CA ASP A 80 14.85 3.27 -1.90
C ASP A 80 14.65 2.93 -3.38
N ASP A 81 14.97 3.87 -4.26
CA ASP A 81 14.84 3.70 -5.72
C ASP A 81 15.65 2.51 -6.23
N LYS A 82 16.80 2.20 -5.62
CA LYS A 82 17.59 1.02 -5.99
C LYS A 82 16.80 -0.27 -5.77
N LEU A 83 16.16 -0.43 -4.60
CA LEU A 83 15.32 -1.60 -4.34
C LEU A 83 14.04 -1.58 -5.19
N MET A 84 13.38 -0.43 -5.27
CA MET A 84 12.08 -0.27 -5.94
C MET A 84 12.20 -0.37 -7.46
N LEU A 85 13.36 -0.07 -8.04
CA LEU A 85 13.61 -0.16 -9.47
C LEU A 85 14.46 -1.39 -9.80
N ASP A 86 15.73 -1.40 -9.41
CA ASP A 86 16.68 -2.43 -9.84
C ASP A 86 16.32 -3.80 -9.23
N GLY A 87 15.92 -3.84 -7.96
CA GLY A 87 15.46 -5.06 -7.31
C GLY A 87 14.23 -5.68 -7.99
N GLN A 88 13.26 -4.85 -8.39
CA GLN A 88 12.09 -5.32 -9.15
C GLN A 88 12.48 -5.79 -10.55
N LYS A 89 13.38 -5.09 -11.26
CA LYS A 89 13.86 -5.53 -12.59
C LYS A 89 14.48 -6.92 -12.56
N LEU A 90 15.28 -7.23 -11.53
CA LEU A 90 15.85 -8.58 -11.36
C LEU A 90 14.77 -9.66 -11.17
N LEU A 91 13.74 -9.37 -10.38
CA LEU A 91 12.60 -10.29 -10.24
C LEU A 91 11.85 -10.49 -11.57
N ILE A 92 11.61 -9.40 -12.31
CA ILE A 92 10.91 -9.43 -13.60
C ILE A 92 11.72 -10.24 -14.63
N ASP A 93 13.04 -10.02 -14.70
CA ASP A 93 13.91 -10.76 -15.62
C ASP A 93 13.95 -12.25 -15.29
N ALA A 94 13.96 -12.60 -13.99
CA ALA A 94 13.87 -13.98 -13.57
C ALA A 94 12.50 -14.59 -13.90
N CYS A 95 11.41 -13.85 -13.74
CA CYS A 95 10.07 -14.27 -14.14
C CYS A 95 9.99 -14.55 -15.64
N GLU A 96 10.51 -13.64 -16.48
CA GLU A 96 10.58 -13.81 -17.93
C GLU A 96 11.39 -15.06 -18.32
N ALA A 97 12.57 -15.24 -17.71
CA ALA A 97 13.43 -16.40 -17.98
C ALA A 97 12.79 -17.74 -17.54
N ALA A 98 12.02 -17.73 -16.45
CA ALA A 98 11.33 -18.91 -15.93
C ALA A 98 9.94 -19.13 -16.55
N ASN A 99 9.52 -18.30 -17.52
CA ASN A 99 8.20 -18.31 -18.13
C ASN A 99 7.04 -18.16 -17.13
N VAL A 100 7.25 -17.38 -16.06
CA VAL A 100 6.17 -17.00 -15.14
C VAL A 100 5.21 -16.07 -15.90
N PRO A 101 3.90 -16.37 -15.98
CA PRO A 101 3.01 -15.66 -16.87
C PRO A 101 2.62 -14.26 -16.35
N ARG A 102 2.64 -14.04 -15.03
CA ARG A 102 2.20 -12.78 -14.41
C ARG A 102 3.13 -12.29 -13.31
N TYR A 103 3.35 -10.98 -13.27
CA TYR A 103 4.09 -10.29 -12.21
C TYR A 103 3.26 -9.13 -11.67
N VAL A 104 2.94 -9.17 -10.38
CA VAL A 104 2.25 -8.09 -9.66
C VAL A 104 3.30 -7.12 -9.12
N ALA A 105 3.31 -5.91 -9.66
CA ALA A 105 4.27 -4.87 -9.31
C ALA A 105 3.98 -4.23 -7.94
N SER A 106 5.03 -3.72 -7.28
CA SER A 106 4.91 -3.03 -5.98
C SER A 106 4.35 -1.61 -6.14
N ASP A 107 3.06 -1.50 -6.43
CA ASP A 107 2.40 -0.24 -6.78
C ASP A 107 1.57 0.34 -5.62
N TRP A 108 0.46 -0.34 -5.28
CA TRP A 108 -0.60 0.03 -4.32
C TRP A 108 -0.66 1.53 -4.02
N ALA A 109 -1.10 2.29 -5.01
CA ALA A 109 -1.08 3.75 -5.00
C ALA A 109 -2.31 4.34 -5.68
N LEU A 110 -2.37 5.68 -5.63
CA LEU A 110 -3.07 6.54 -6.57
C LEU A 110 -2.69 6.25 -8.03
N ASP A 111 -3.39 6.84 -9.00
CA ASP A 111 -3.14 6.61 -10.42
C ASP A 111 -1.86 7.32 -10.88
N TYR A 112 -0.73 6.65 -10.64
CA TYR A 112 0.59 7.15 -11.00
C TYR A 112 0.78 7.25 -12.52
N THR A 113 -0.06 6.60 -13.32
CA THR A 113 0.05 6.67 -14.80
C THR A 113 -0.31 8.05 -15.34
N LYS A 114 -0.95 8.89 -14.52
CA LYS A 114 -1.31 10.28 -14.81
C LYS A 114 -0.25 11.28 -14.38
N LEU A 115 0.85 10.81 -13.79
CA LEU A 115 1.95 11.64 -13.33
C LEU A 115 3.07 11.73 -14.37
N GLU A 116 3.72 12.88 -14.40
CA GLU A 116 5.02 13.06 -15.05
C GLU A 116 6.15 12.73 -14.06
N LEU A 117 7.29 12.28 -14.59
CA LEU A 117 8.46 12.00 -13.76
C LEU A 117 8.84 13.22 -12.91
N GLY A 118 9.09 12.98 -11.63
CA GLY A 118 9.48 14.01 -10.66
C GLY A 118 8.32 14.76 -10.00
N GLN A 119 7.09 14.64 -10.52
CA GLN A 119 5.90 15.23 -9.89
C GLN A 119 5.71 14.64 -8.49
N LEU A 120 5.52 13.32 -8.38
CA LEU A 120 5.59 12.59 -7.13
C LEU A 120 6.76 11.61 -7.18
N PHE A 121 7.97 12.13 -6.95
CA PHE A 121 9.23 11.39 -7.17
C PHE A 121 9.29 10.02 -6.47
N VAL A 122 8.65 9.86 -5.32
CA VAL A 122 8.57 8.57 -4.58
C VAL A 122 7.82 7.48 -5.38
N LYS A 123 7.05 7.87 -6.39
CA LYS A 123 6.32 6.98 -7.30
C LYS A 123 6.92 6.91 -8.71
N ASP A 124 8.02 7.59 -8.99
CA ASP A 124 8.75 7.47 -10.26
C ASP A 124 9.21 6.03 -10.56
N PRO A 125 9.66 5.21 -9.57
CA PRO A 125 10.00 3.81 -9.84
C PRO A 125 8.85 3.01 -10.47
N MET A 126 7.58 3.29 -10.12
CA MET A 126 6.42 2.57 -10.65
C MET A 126 6.19 2.86 -12.13
N LEU A 127 6.40 4.11 -12.57
CA LEU A 127 6.37 4.48 -13.99
C LEU A 127 7.42 3.68 -14.78
N HIS A 128 8.63 3.58 -14.25
CA HIS A 128 9.70 2.81 -14.89
C HIS A 128 9.45 1.30 -14.89
N ILE A 129 8.91 0.74 -13.81
CA ILE A 129 8.60 -0.69 -13.71
C ILE A 129 7.45 -1.09 -14.64
N LYS A 130 6.41 -0.26 -14.73
CA LYS A 130 5.34 -0.45 -15.72
C LYS A 130 5.90 -0.47 -17.14
N ALA A 131 6.69 0.54 -17.51
CA ALA A 131 7.33 0.58 -18.83
C ALA A 131 8.27 -0.61 -19.06
N TYR A 132 8.98 -1.07 -18.03
CA TYR A 132 9.88 -2.23 -18.14
C TYR A 132 9.12 -3.54 -18.37
N LEU A 133 7.99 -3.75 -17.69
CA LEU A 133 7.13 -4.91 -17.90
C LEU A 133 6.56 -4.96 -19.32
N GLU A 134 6.24 -3.81 -19.93
CA GLU A 134 5.78 -3.72 -21.32
C GLU A 134 6.84 -4.17 -22.35
N THR A 135 8.13 -4.18 -21.98
CA THR A 135 9.19 -4.70 -22.85
C THR A 135 9.28 -6.23 -22.86
N LYS A 136 8.57 -6.91 -21.95
CA LYS A 136 8.65 -8.36 -21.77
C LYS A 136 7.70 -9.10 -22.70
N LYS A 137 8.09 -10.31 -23.11
CA LYS A 137 7.32 -11.11 -24.07
C LYS A 137 6.37 -12.06 -23.35
N VAL A 138 6.88 -12.74 -22.33
CA VAL A 138 6.16 -13.79 -21.61
C VAL A 138 5.44 -13.21 -20.40
N VAL A 139 6.16 -12.63 -19.45
CA VAL A 139 5.58 -12.13 -18.21
C VAL A 139 4.73 -10.89 -18.46
N LYS A 140 3.47 -10.91 -18.00
CA LYS A 140 2.55 -9.77 -18.06
C LYS A 140 2.55 -9.02 -16.74
N GLY A 141 2.60 -7.69 -16.83
CA GLY A 141 2.47 -6.81 -15.68
C GLY A 141 1.04 -6.79 -15.13
N VAL A 142 0.92 -6.81 -13.81
CA VAL A 142 -0.31 -6.56 -13.06
C VAL A 142 -0.04 -5.40 -12.11
N HIS A 143 -0.82 -4.34 -12.25
CA HIS A 143 -0.63 -3.08 -11.56
C HIS A 143 -1.90 -2.76 -10.76
N ILE A 144 -1.80 -2.81 -9.43
CA ILE A 144 -2.96 -2.66 -8.54
C ILE A 144 -2.94 -1.25 -7.95
N LEU A 145 -3.93 -0.45 -8.32
CA LEU A 145 -4.15 0.90 -7.82
C LEU A 145 -5.29 0.92 -6.81
N VAL A 146 -5.08 1.61 -5.69
CA VAL A 146 -5.99 1.59 -4.54
C VAL A 146 -6.35 2.98 -3.99
N GLY A 147 -5.93 4.05 -4.69
CA GLY A 147 -5.97 5.40 -4.16
C GLY A 147 -4.90 5.58 -3.09
N GLY A 148 -5.18 6.39 -2.07
CA GLY A 148 -4.37 6.44 -0.87
C GLY A 148 -4.76 5.33 0.12
N PHE A 149 -3.79 4.79 0.86
CA PHE A 149 -4.14 3.99 2.03
C PHE A 149 -4.88 4.86 3.06
N MET A 150 -5.93 4.33 3.68
CA MET A 150 -6.71 5.06 4.68
C MET A 150 -5.97 5.21 6.01
N GLU A 151 -5.11 4.26 6.38
CA GLU A 151 -4.45 4.25 7.69
C GLU A 151 -3.49 5.43 7.90
N PRO A 152 -2.63 5.80 6.91
CA PRO A 152 -1.70 6.91 7.08
C PRO A 152 -2.31 8.29 7.38
N ILE A 153 -3.52 8.60 6.89
CA ILE A 153 -4.13 9.93 7.09
C ILE A 153 -4.39 10.24 8.58
N PHE A 154 -4.65 9.19 9.37
CA PHE A 154 -4.86 9.29 10.81
C PHE A 154 -3.55 9.25 11.61
N SER A 155 -2.45 8.87 10.97
CA SER A 155 -1.14 8.86 11.59
C SER A 155 -0.50 10.27 11.60
N PRO A 156 0.50 10.51 12.47
CA PRO A 156 1.23 11.78 12.47
C PRO A 156 1.96 12.12 11.16
N PHE A 157 2.15 11.15 10.25
CA PHE A 157 2.93 11.32 9.01
C PHE A 157 2.42 12.45 8.11
N PHE A 158 1.11 12.54 7.89
CA PHE A 158 0.50 13.64 7.14
C PHE A 158 0.16 14.83 8.03
N GLY A 159 0.05 14.61 9.34
CA GLY A 159 -0.41 15.60 10.30
C GLY A 159 -1.79 16.17 9.95
N ILE A 160 -2.66 15.35 9.32
CA ILE A 160 -4.03 15.72 8.95
C ILE A 160 -4.93 15.61 10.18
N VAL A 161 -4.92 14.47 10.86
CA VAL A 161 -5.78 14.24 12.03
C VAL A 161 -4.98 14.38 13.32
N ASP A 162 -5.45 15.25 14.19
CA ASP A 162 -5.02 15.39 15.57
C ASP A 162 -6.13 14.85 16.48
N ALA A 163 -6.08 13.54 16.75
CA ALA A 163 -7.12 12.85 17.51
C ALA A 163 -7.21 13.31 18.97
N GLN A 164 -6.14 13.89 19.54
CA GLN A 164 -6.16 14.42 20.90
C GLN A 164 -6.88 15.76 20.95
N ALA A 165 -6.62 16.64 19.99
CA ALA A 165 -7.30 17.93 19.88
C ALA A 165 -8.69 17.83 19.22
N ASN A 166 -9.04 16.67 18.64
CA ASN A 166 -10.17 16.49 17.71
C ASN A 166 -10.13 17.55 16.60
N ALA A 167 -8.96 17.70 15.96
CA ALA A 167 -8.74 18.70 14.92
C ALA A 167 -8.27 18.05 13.62
N PHE A 168 -8.76 18.58 12.50
CA PHE A 168 -8.37 18.19 11.15
C PHE A 168 -7.67 19.37 10.50
N LYS A 169 -6.37 19.20 10.22
CA LYS A 169 -5.48 20.22 9.67
C LYS A 169 -5.24 19.92 8.20
N TYR A 170 -5.60 20.83 7.31
CA TYR A 170 -5.65 20.51 5.87
C TYR A 170 -5.20 21.67 4.98
N TRP A 171 -4.82 21.32 3.75
CA TRP A 171 -4.52 22.27 2.68
C TRP A 171 -5.64 22.22 1.64
N GLY A 172 -5.90 23.34 0.96
CA GLY A 172 -7.03 23.47 0.03
C GLY A 172 -8.32 23.92 0.72
N GLU A 173 -9.45 23.71 0.06
CA GLU A 173 -10.77 24.12 0.55
C GLU A 173 -11.42 23.10 1.49
N GLY A 174 -10.88 21.89 1.53
CA GLY A 174 -11.41 20.75 2.29
C GLY A 174 -12.54 20.01 1.57
N ASP A 175 -12.82 20.39 0.32
CA ASP A 175 -13.79 19.79 -0.60
C ASP A 175 -13.11 18.94 -1.69
N GLU A 176 -11.78 18.88 -1.68
CA GLU A 176 -10.99 18.03 -2.56
C GLU A 176 -11.32 16.55 -2.33
N VAL A 177 -11.51 15.81 -3.42
CA VAL A 177 -11.82 14.38 -3.36
C VAL A 177 -10.57 13.58 -2.99
N LEU A 178 -10.66 12.85 -1.89
CA LEU A 178 -9.70 11.87 -1.45
C LEU A 178 -10.26 10.46 -1.68
N GLU A 179 -9.59 9.73 -2.56
CA GLU A 179 -9.84 8.32 -2.82
C GLU A 179 -8.97 7.46 -1.91
N GLY A 180 -9.56 6.48 -1.22
CA GLY A 180 -8.77 5.55 -0.44
C GLY A 180 -9.34 4.16 -0.26
N THR A 181 -8.45 3.27 0.19
CA THR A 181 -8.72 1.86 0.49
C THR A 181 -7.88 1.46 1.71
N THR A 182 -8.41 0.59 2.57
CA THR A 182 -7.63 0.07 3.70
C THR A 182 -6.52 -0.87 3.22
N TYR A 183 -5.45 -1.04 3.99
CA TYR A 183 -4.43 -2.05 3.73
C TYR A 183 -5.03 -3.46 3.63
N SER A 184 -6.02 -3.75 4.48
CA SER A 184 -6.66 -5.07 4.50
C SER A 184 -7.46 -5.32 3.23
N ASP A 185 -8.26 -4.35 2.77
CA ASP A 185 -9.07 -4.52 1.56
C ASP A 185 -8.21 -4.52 0.30
N ALA A 186 -7.16 -3.68 0.26
CA ALA A 186 -6.16 -3.75 -0.80
C ALA A 186 -5.49 -5.13 -0.87
N ALA A 187 -5.19 -5.76 0.28
CA ALA A 187 -4.66 -7.11 0.34
C ALA A 187 -5.69 -8.18 -0.10
N ARG A 188 -6.97 -8.03 0.23
CA ARG A 188 -8.06 -8.92 -0.25
C ARG A 188 -8.26 -8.83 -1.77
N TYR A 189 -8.27 -7.63 -2.32
CA TYR A 189 -8.30 -7.44 -3.77
C TYR A 189 -7.06 -8.03 -4.43
N THR A 190 -5.88 -7.80 -3.85
CA THR A 190 -4.64 -8.40 -4.34
C THR A 190 -4.68 -9.92 -4.31
N ALA A 191 -5.20 -10.53 -3.24
CA ALA A 191 -5.37 -11.99 -3.16
C ALA A 191 -6.30 -12.49 -4.28
N SER A 192 -7.42 -11.80 -4.51
CA SER A 192 -8.37 -12.14 -5.59
C SER A 192 -7.74 -12.03 -6.98
N VAL A 193 -6.99 -10.95 -7.23
CA VAL A 193 -6.23 -10.72 -8.48
C VAL A 193 -5.14 -11.76 -8.69
N VAL A 194 -4.44 -12.14 -7.63
CA VAL A 194 -3.41 -13.17 -7.67
C VAL A 194 -4.04 -14.51 -8.07
N LEU A 195 -5.20 -14.86 -7.52
CA LEU A 195 -5.90 -16.10 -7.81
C LEU A 195 -6.65 -16.12 -9.16
N ASP A 196 -6.93 -14.95 -9.76
CA ASP A 196 -7.50 -14.83 -11.11
C ASP A 196 -6.39 -14.95 -12.18
N PRO A 197 -6.32 -16.05 -12.95
CA PRO A 197 -5.26 -16.25 -13.95
C PRO A 197 -5.32 -15.25 -15.11
N GLU A 198 -6.48 -14.63 -15.37
CA GLU A 198 -6.67 -13.67 -16.47
C GLU A 198 -6.41 -12.21 -16.04
N ALA A 199 -6.14 -11.96 -14.76
CA ALA A 199 -5.91 -10.62 -14.25
C ALA A 199 -4.53 -10.10 -14.67
N THR A 200 -4.53 -9.15 -15.62
CA THR A 200 -3.36 -8.44 -16.14
C THR A 200 -3.67 -6.96 -16.37
N GLY A 201 -2.62 -6.15 -16.58
CA GLY A 201 -2.77 -4.73 -16.83
C GLY A 201 -3.02 -3.91 -15.56
N LEU A 202 -3.66 -2.75 -15.72
CA LEU A 202 -3.98 -1.83 -14.64
C LEU A 202 -5.34 -2.19 -14.04
N LEU A 203 -5.40 -2.39 -12.72
CA LEU A 203 -6.60 -2.73 -11.98
C LEU A 203 -6.81 -1.72 -10.86
N LYS A 204 -8.03 -1.19 -10.75
CA LYS A 204 -8.38 -0.05 -9.91
C LYS A 204 -9.43 -0.46 -8.89
N PHE A 205 -9.06 -0.51 -7.62
CA PHE A 205 -9.98 -0.82 -6.53
C PHE A 205 -10.09 0.35 -5.57
N LEU A 206 -11.28 0.56 -5.02
CA LEU A 206 -11.51 1.65 -4.08
C LEU A 206 -12.37 1.21 -2.91
N GLY A 207 -11.99 1.60 -1.69
CA GLY A 207 -12.85 1.45 -0.51
C GLY A 207 -13.88 2.57 -0.40
N GLY A 208 -13.46 3.81 -0.64
CA GLY A 208 -14.39 4.93 -0.66
C GLY A 208 -13.79 6.24 -1.15
N ARG A 209 -14.67 7.21 -1.36
CA ARG A 209 -14.35 8.62 -1.62
C ARG A 209 -14.79 9.44 -0.41
N THR A 210 -14.05 10.47 -0.10
CA THR A 210 -14.41 11.47 0.92
C THR A 210 -13.79 12.80 0.55
N THR A 211 -14.23 13.87 1.18
CA THR A 211 -13.45 15.11 1.35
C THR A 211 -12.95 15.23 2.78
N ILE A 212 -12.11 16.22 3.10
CA ILE A 212 -11.71 16.49 4.49
C ILE A 212 -12.92 16.87 5.35
N LYS A 213 -13.84 17.68 4.82
CA LYS A 213 -15.06 18.07 5.54
C LYS A 213 -16.01 16.89 5.76
N GLU A 214 -16.15 16.00 4.78
CA GLU A 214 -16.93 14.78 4.94
C GLU A 214 -16.26 13.82 5.94
N LEU A 215 -14.94 13.68 5.88
CA LEU A 215 -14.20 12.82 6.79
C LEU A 215 -14.33 13.31 8.24
N ALA A 216 -14.27 14.63 8.47
CA ALA A 216 -14.53 15.24 9.77
C ALA A 216 -15.94 14.94 10.26
N LYS A 217 -16.98 15.09 9.42
CA LYS A 217 -18.37 14.73 9.80
C LYS A 217 -18.52 13.26 10.16
N SER A 218 -17.89 12.37 9.39
CA SER A 218 -17.88 10.94 9.69
C SER A 218 -17.16 10.65 11.01
N TYR A 219 -16.07 11.36 11.30
CA TYR A 219 -15.36 11.27 12.58
C TYR A 219 -16.25 11.71 13.75
N GLU A 220 -16.94 12.86 13.63
CA GLU A 220 -17.89 13.34 14.64
C GLU A 220 -19.01 12.33 14.89
N LYS A 221 -19.53 11.71 13.82
CA LYS A 221 -20.59 10.70 13.90
C LYS A 221 -20.13 9.42 14.58
N VAL A 222 -18.94 8.90 14.23
CA VAL A 222 -18.42 7.64 14.78
C VAL A 222 -18.05 7.79 16.25
N TYR A 223 -17.45 8.93 16.63
CA TYR A 223 -16.88 9.10 17.98
C TYR A 223 -17.69 9.99 18.91
N GLY A 224 -18.73 10.66 18.42
CA GLY A 224 -19.61 11.51 19.24
C GLY A 224 -18.91 12.74 19.81
N VAL A 225 -17.88 13.25 19.13
CA VAL A 225 -17.11 14.43 19.55
C VAL A 225 -17.05 15.46 18.43
N PRO A 226 -17.12 16.77 18.75
CA PRO A 226 -17.01 17.81 17.73
C PRO A 226 -15.59 17.87 17.16
N VAL A 227 -15.47 18.21 15.88
CA VAL A 227 -14.19 18.37 15.18
C VAL A 227 -13.92 19.82 14.83
N THR A 228 -12.70 20.28 15.08
CA THR A 228 -12.21 21.58 14.61
C THR A 228 -11.52 21.43 13.25
N LEU A 229 -11.92 22.24 12.27
CA LEU A 229 -11.28 22.30 10.96
C LEU A 229 -10.26 23.45 10.91
N GLU A 230 -9.01 23.12 10.62
CA GLU A 230 -7.88 24.06 10.58
C GLU A 230 -7.26 24.10 9.16
N LYS A 231 -7.65 25.11 8.38
CA LYS A 231 -7.05 25.34 7.05
C LYS A 231 -5.65 25.93 7.17
N ARG A 232 -4.64 25.22 6.65
CA ARG A 232 -3.22 25.64 6.64
C ARG A 232 -2.88 26.59 5.49
N GLY A 233 -3.66 26.55 4.42
CA GLY A 233 -3.44 27.33 3.20
C GLY A 233 -4.15 26.70 2.01
N SER A 234 -3.97 27.26 0.82
CA SER A 234 -4.46 26.70 -0.44
C SER A 234 -3.59 25.52 -0.91
N LEU A 235 -4.02 24.79 -1.94
CA LEU A 235 -3.16 23.81 -2.61
C LEU A 235 -1.95 24.47 -3.29
N ASP A 236 -2.08 25.71 -3.77
CA ASP A 236 -0.95 26.47 -4.32
C ASP A 236 0.09 26.79 -3.24
N ASP A 237 -0.35 27.10 -2.02
CA ASP A 237 0.55 27.32 -0.88
C ASP A 237 1.26 26.01 -0.50
N LEU A 238 0.56 24.88 -0.52
CA LEU A 238 1.16 23.56 -0.33
C LEU A 238 2.20 23.26 -1.41
N TYR A 239 1.89 23.52 -2.68
CA TYR A 239 2.82 23.31 -3.80
C TYR A 239 4.09 24.14 -3.64
N LYS A 240 3.97 25.42 -3.32
CA LYS A 240 5.14 26.28 -3.07
C LYS A 240 5.96 25.76 -1.88
N THR A 241 5.28 25.48 -0.76
CA THR A 241 5.92 25.02 0.48
C THR A 241 6.69 23.72 0.27
N MET A 242 6.10 22.72 -0.40
CA MET A 242 6.76 21.42 -0.61
C MET A 242 8.01 21.56 -1.50
N HIS A 243 7.98 22.43 -2.52
CA HIS A 243 9.12 22.66 -3.41
C HIS A 243 10.21 23.50 -2.72
N GLU A 244 9.86 24.52 -1.94
CA GLU A 244 10.81 25.30 -1.15
C GLU A 244 11.54 24.42 -0.12
N LEU A 245 10.82 23.56 0.60
CA LEU A 245 11.42 22.63 1.55
C LEU A 245 12.33 21.61 0.86
N ARG A 246 11.91 21.06 -0.28
CA ARG A 246 12.76 20.15 -1.09
C ARG A 246 14.03 20.84 -1.57
N ALA A 247 13.97 22.11 -1.97
CA ALA A 247 15.13 22.87 -2.40
C ALA A 247 16.08 23.18 -1.22
N LYS A 248 15.52 23.48 -0.05
CA LYS A 248 16.28 23.81 1.17
C LYS A 248 16.93 22.59 1.82
N GLU A 249 16.24 21.46 1.86
CA GLU A 249 16.67 20.24 2.56
C GLU A 249 16.60 18.99 1.65
N PRO A 250 17.24 18.97 0.47
CA PRO A 250 17.02 17.93 -0.54
C PRO A 250 17.30 16.50 -0.04
N GLN A 251 18.23 16.34 0.90
CA GLN A 251 18.60 15.04 1.47
C GLN A 251 17.65 14.59 2.60
N ASN A 252 16.89 15.51 3.20
CA ASN A 252 15.93 15.20 4.26
C ASN A 252 14.55 14.88 3.66
N ILE A 253 14.48 13.83 2.83
CA ILE A 253 13.26 13.46 2.09
C ILE A 253 12.02 13.42 3.00
N TYR A 254 12.17 12.92 4.23
CA TYR A 254 11.08 12.81 5.19
C TYR A 254 10.48 14.14 5.65
N SER A 255 11.18 15.28 5.51
CA SER A 255 10.64 16.59 5.92
C SER A 255 9.60 17.16 4.96
N TYR A 256 9.61 16.74 3.69
CA TYR A 256 8.70 17.26 2.65
C TYR A 256 7.89 16.16 1.93
N MET A 257 8.27 14.89 2.05
CA MET A 257 7.63 13.78 1.33
C MET A 257 6.12 13.70 1.54
N SER A 258 5.63 13.88 2.78
CA SER A 258 4.20 13.83 3.07
C SER A 258 3.40 14.94 2.37
N MET A 259 4.02 16.11 2.13
CA MET A 259 3.40 17.21 1.40
C MET A 259 3.22 16.90 -0.08
N PHE A 260 4.22 16.26 -0.70
CA PHE A 260 4.09 15.77 -2.09
C PHE A 260 2.97 14.73 -2.20
N PHE A 261 2.93 13.75 -1.29
CA PHE A 261 1.84 12.78 -1.28
C PHE A 261 0.48 13.45 -1.08
N TYR A 262 0.35 14.40 -0.14
CA TYR A 262 -0.88 15.14 0.08
C TYR A 262 -1.31 15.85 -1.21
N TYR A 263 -0.42 16.64 -1.81
CA TYR A 263 -0.74 17.48 -2.95
C TYR A 263 -1.28 16.65 -4.11
N TYR A 264 -0.58 15.59 -4.51
CA TYR A 264 -1.02 14.74 -5.63
C TYR A 264 -2.20 13.84 -5.29
N TRP A 265 -2.48 13.59 -4.01
CA TRP A 265 -3.69 12.90 -3.58
C TRP A 265 -4.92 13.82 -3.68
N ALA A 266 -4.78 15.09 -3.33
CA ALA A 266 -5.89 16.05 -3.23
C ALA A 266 -6.13 16.89 -4.51
N ASN A 267 -5.12 17.08 -5.37
CA ASN A 267 -5.22 17.98 -6.53
C ASN A 267 -6.09 17.45 -7.69
N GLY A 268 -6.70 16.27 -7.54
CA GLY A 268 -7.57 15.65 -8.54
C GLY A 268 -6.85 14.97 -9.71
N GLN A 269 -5.53 15.13 -9.87
CA GLN A 269 -4.79 14.57 -11.00
C GLN A 269 -4.76 13.03 -10.98
N THR A 270 -4.67 12.44 -9.79
CA THR A 270 -4.36 11.01 -9.62
C THR A 270 -5.54 10.15 -9.19
N VAL A 271 -6.77 10.68 -9.28
CA VAL A 271 -8.00 9.92 -9.02
C VAL A 271 -8.07 8.71 -9.94
N LEU A 272 -8.46 7.55 -9.43
CA LEU A 272 -8.58 6.29 -10.17
C LEU A 272 -9.78 6.32 -11.14
N GLY A 273 -10.89 6.91 -10.70
CA GLY A 273 -12.19 6.83 -11.37
C GLY A 273 -12.31 7.57 -12.71
N PRO A 274 -13.51 7.53 -13.35
CA PRO A 274 -14.76 7.00 -12.78
C PRO A 274 -14.90 5.47 -12.83
N GLU A 275 -14.19 4.80 -13.74
CA GLU A 275 -14.24 3.34 -13.91
C GLU A 275 -13.36 2.64 -12.86
N LEU A 276 -13.93 1.64 -12.19
CA LEU A 276 -13.29 0.85 -11.15
C LEU A 276 -13.54 -0.65 -11.41
N ASP A 277 -12.61 -1.49 -10.95
CA ASP A 277 -12.65 -2.93 -11.09
C ASP A 277 -13.29 -3.64 -9.89
N ASN A 278 -13.81 -2.91 -8.89
CA ASN A 278 -14.45 -3.49 -7.69
C ASN A 278 -15.46 -4.61 -8.04
N ALA A 279 -16.27 -4.41 -9.08
CA ALA A 279 -17.30 -5.37 -9.48
C ALA A 279 -16.75 -6.69 -10.04
N ARG A 280 -15.46 -6.73 -10.44
CA ARG A 280 -14.79 -7.95 -10.88
C ARG A 280 -14.60 -8.95 -9.74
N TYR A 281 -14.50 -8.49 -8.50
CA TYR A 281 -14.32 -9.33 -7.30
C TYR A 281 -15.40 -9.01 -6.26
N PRO A 282 -16.66 -9.39 -6.51
CA PRO A 282 -17.79 -8.99 -5.69
C PRO A 282 -17.75 -9.53 -4.26
N ASP A 283 -16.96 -10.57 -3.98
CA ASP A 283 -16.80 -11.14 -2.64
C ASP A 283 -15.97 -10.23 -1.72
N VAL A 284 -15.13 -9.37 -2.29
CA VAL A 284 -14.43 -8.33 -1.53
C VAL A 284 -15.42 -7.20 -1.26
N LYS A 285 -15.80 -7.04 0.02
CA LYS A 285 -16.63 -5.93 0.49
C LYS A 285 -15.73 -4.93 1.20
N PRO A 286 -15.17 -3.93 0.48
CA PRO A 286 -14.28 -2.99 1.11
C PRO A 286 -15.06 -2.06 2.04
N VAL A 287 -14.42 -1.59 3.11
CA VAL A 287 -15.00 -0.56 3.96
C VAL A 287 -14.73 0.82 3.39
N ASP A 288 -15.69 1.73 3.60
CA ASP A 288 -15.49 3.15 3.35
C ASP A 288 -14.76 3.81 4.53
N TRP A 289 -14.62 5.14 4.48
CA TRP A 289 -13.91 5.91 5.51
C TRP A 289 -14.59 5.85 6.89
N GLU A 290 -15.93 5.87 6.94
CA GLU A 290 -16.69 5.78 8.19
C GLU A 290 -16.59 4.35 8.77
N GLY A 291 -16.72 3.34 7.91
CA GLY A 291 -16.56 1.94 8.25
C GLY A 291 -15.15 1.65 8.78
N PHE A 292 -14.10 2.20 8.14
CA PHE A 292 -12.74 2.11 8.64
C PHE A 292 -12.60 2.70 10.06
N MET A 293 -13.08 3.93 10.28
CA MET A 293 -13.02 4.55 11.62
C MET A 293 -13.75 3.73 12.68
N SER A 294 -14.88 3.12 12.32
CA SER A 294 -15.67 2.28 13.23
C SER A 294 -14.94 1.01 13.69
N LEU A 295 -13.85 0.60 13.03
CA LEU A 295 -13.01 -0.53 13.44
C LEU A 295 -12.03 -0.19 14.57
N TRP A 296 -11.88 1.09 14.91
CA TRP A 296 -10.88 1.57 15.87
C TRP A 296 -11.55 2.38 16.98
N SER A 297 -11.05 2.24 18.21
CA SER A 297 -11.32 3.26 19.21
C SER A 297 -10.68 4.59 18.77
N ARG A 298 -11.26 5.71 19.19
CA ARG A 298 -10.74 7.03 18.85
C ARG A 298 -9.27 7.20 19.26
N GLU A 299 -8.92 6.70 20.45
CA GLU A 299 -7.57 6.75 21.01
C GLU A 299 -6.58 5.89 20.21
N GLN A 300 -7.06 4.81 19.59
CA GLN A 300 -6.24 3.87 18.82
C GLN A 300 -6.16 4.22 17.32
N LEU A 301 -7.06 5.08 16.81
CA LEU A 301 -7.15 5.40 15.38
C LEU A 301 -5.82 5.89 14.79
N GLY A 302 -5.11 6.77 15.50
CA GLY A 302 -3.79 7.26 15.05
C GLY A 302 -2.69 6.20 15.07
N THR A 303 -2.93 5.05 15.70
CA THR A 303 -2.02 3.92 15.74
C THR A 303 -2.30 2.86 14.68
N ALA A 304 -3.42 2.96 13.95
CA ALA A 304 -3.90 1.96 12.99
C ALA A 304 -2.82 1.54 11.98
N PHE A 305 -2.04 2.52 11.48
CA PHE A 305 -0.94 2.28 10.55
C PHE A 305 0.23 1.47 11.15
N PHE A 306 0.47 1.59 12.45
CA PHE A 306 1.55 0.89 13.15
C PHE A 306 1.14 -0.53 13.55
N SER A 307 -0.14 -0.72 13.92
CA SER A 307 -0.71 -2.04 14.25
C SER A 307 -0.81 -2.99 13.05
N LEU A 308 -0.61 -2.52 11.81
CA LEU A 308 -0.55 -3.39 10.63
C LEU A 308 0.46 -4.53 10.75
N GLY A 309 1.54 -4.36 11.53
CA GLY A 309 2.57 -5.39 11.77
C GLY A 309 2.18 -6.47 12.77
N GLN A 310 1.13 -6.25 13.57
CA GLN A 310 0.61 -7.18 14.58
C GLN A 310 -0.59 -7.91 13.96
N ILE A 311 -0.34 -9.08 13.38
CA ILE A 311 -1.43 -9.98 12.98
C ILE A 311 -1.57 -11.00 14.10
N GLY A 312 -2.65 -10.89 14.87
CA GLY A 312 -3.06 -11.81 15.92
C GLY A 312 -4.57 -11.80 15.99
N LEU A 313 -5.18 -12.99 16.11
CA LEU A 313 -6.63 -13.13 16.26
C LEU A 313 -7.11 -12.26 17.42
N ASN A 314 -8.23 -11.56 17.18
CA ASN A 314 -8.93 -10.65 18.10
C ASN A 314 -8.32 -9.24 18.20
N LEU A 315 -8.87 -8.33 17.38
CA LEU A 315 -8.94 -6.90 17.66
C LEU A 315 -9.84 -6.64 18.90
N ILE A 316 -9.52 -7.22 20.06
CA ILE A 316 -10.14 -6.88 21.35
C ILE A 316 -9.08 -7.11 22.45
N LEU A 317 -8.73 -6.00 23.11
CA LEU A 317 -8.08 -5.82 24.43
C LEU A 317 -6.55 -5.64 24.53
N GLU A 318 -6.22 -4.42 25.00
CA GLU A 318 -5.17 -4.02 25.95
C GLU A 318 -3.68 -4.10 25.54
N TRP A 319 -3.08 -2.93 25.21
CA TRP A 319 -1.84 -2.47 25.86
C TRP A 319 -1.49 -0.99 25.56
N PRO A 320 -1.06 -0.18 26.57
CA PRO A 320 -0.52 1.17 26.36
C PRO A 320 1.02 1.20 26.21
N PHE A 321 1.50 2.26 25.54
CA PHE A 321 2.86 2.84 25.63
C PHE A 321 4.06 1.97 25.25
N ALA A 322 4.50 2.07 23.98
CA ALA A 322 5.93 2.11 23.60
C ALA A 322 6.09 2.43 22.10
N LEU A 323 5.95 3.70 21.70
CA LEU A 323 6.46 4.18 20.41
C LEU A 323 7.09 5.58 20.61
N TYR A 324 8.26 5.58 21.23
CA TYR A 324 9.33 6.54 20.94
C TYR A 324 10.56 5.70 20.59
N ASN A 325 11.23 6.04 19.51
CA ASN A 325 12.41 5.37 18.91
C ASN A 325 12.13 4.25 17.90
N LEU A 326 11.73 4.67 16.70
CA LEU A 326 12.13 4.01 15.45
C LEU A 326 12.74 5.06 14.50
N ASN A 327 13.84 5.66 14.95
CA ASN A 327 14.94 6.10 14.09
C ASN A 327 16.13 5.23 14.48
N ASN A 328 16.27 4.09 13.80
CA ASN A 328 17.52 3.37 13.50
C ASN A 328 17.21 2.12 12.69
#